data_AF-A0A1W9SIY7-F1
#
_entry.id   AF-A0A1W9SIY7-F1
#
_cell.length_a   1.000
_cell.length_b   1.000
_cell.length_c   1.000
_cell.angle_alpha   90.00
_cell.angle_beta   90.00
_cell.angle_gamma   90.00
#
_symmetry.space_group_name_H-M   'P 1'
#
loop_
_entity.id
_entity.type
_entity.pdbx_description
1 polymer ?
#
loop_
_entity_poly.entity_id
_entity_poly.type
_entity_poly.pdbx_seq_one_letter_code
_entity_poly.pdbx_strand_id
1 'polypeptide(L)'
;TKNDVAALEAEDISIRQLGNWIKKEMTRRLKDRFVIKGKPEKDITKSTTKELCRIHKREKEKLLNMIRSSRQNGSSATSIKIKYHKLVEMDKLFIYANWDWNNTVLDALHEAGFQSFEEFETFIENKGKNSVVSAQKAHVRNRRASKTKVNTDK
;
A
#
# COMPACT_ATOMS: atom_id res chain seq x y z
N THR A 1 -11.44 -8.78 1.56
CA THR A 1 -11.31 -7.43 2.17
C THR A 1 -11.14 -7.47 3.67
N LYS A 2 -12.09 -7.98 4.49
CA LYS A 2 -11.92 -7.98 5.97
C LYS A 2 -10.73 -8.85 6.45
N ASN A 3 -10.54 -10.03 5.85
CA ASN A 3 -9.43 -10.92 6.18
C ASN A 3 -8.08 -10.40 5.66
N ASP A 4 -8.09 -9.69 4.52
CA ASP A 4 -6.87 -9.10 3.95
C ASP A 4 -6.40 -7.91 4.79
N VAL A 5 -7.34 -7.11 5.32
CA VAL A 5 -7.04 -6.02 6.27
C VAL A 5 -6.52 -6.58 7.59
N ALA A 6 -7.12 -7.65 8.12
CA ALA A 6 -6.64 -8.30 9.35
C ALA A 6 -5.23 -8.91 9.19
N ALA A 7 -4.90 -9.46 8.01
CA ALA A 7 -3.55 -9.94 7.72
C ALA A 7 -2.53 -8.80 7.62
N LEU A 8 -2.92 -7.66 7.06
CA LEU A 8 -2.09 -6.45 6.99
C LEU A 8 -1.86 -5.82 8.37
N GLU A 9 -2.89 -5.76 9.21
CA GLU A 9 -2.78 -5.26 10.60
C GLU A 9 -1.89 -6.16 11.45
N ALA A 10 -1.82 -7.46 11.14
CA ALA A 10 -0.93 -8.41 11.81
C ALA A 10 0.55 -8.28 11.39
N GLU A 11 0.86 -7.61 10.26
CA GLU A 11 2.24 -7.43 9.78
C GLU A 11 3.01 -6.31 10.52
N ASP A 12 2.38 -5.56 11.44
CA ASP A 12 2.98 -4.49 12.27
C ASP A 12 4.05 -3.65 11.54
N ILE A 13 3.66 -3.08 10.40
CA ILE A 13 4.58 -2.36 9.52
C ILE A 13 4.84 -0.97 10.11
N SER A 14 6.09 -0.70 10.54
CA SER A 14 6.51 0.66 10.93
C SER A 14 6.26 1.63 9.76
N ILE A 15 5.85 2.85 10.10
CA ILE A 15 5.61 3.94 9.14
C ILE A 15 6.84 4.18 8.24
N ARG A 16 8.05 3.97 8.78
CA ARG A 16 9.32 4.13 8.07
C ARG A 16 9.50 3.06 6.98
N GLN A 17 8.90 1.90 7.17
CA GLN A 17 8.96 0.78 6.23
C GLN A 17 7.77 0.75 5.26
N LEU A 18 6.73 1.57 5.50
CA LEU A 18 5.51 1.59 4.70
C LEU A 18 5.79 1.85 3.21
N GLY A 19 6.64 2.83 2.89
CA GLY A 19 6.97 3.13 1.48
C GLY A 19 7.67 1.96 0.78
N ASN A 20 8.60 1.29 1.46
CA ASN A 20 9.27 0.09 0.94
C ASN A 20 8.30 -1.08 0.79
N TRP A 21 7.37 -1.24 1.73
CA TRP A 21 6.33 -2.28 1.66
C TRP A 21 5.40 -2.07 0.47
N ILE A 22 4.91 -0.83 0.26
CA ILE A 22 4.07 -0.49 -0.90
C ILE A 22 4.82 -0.79 -2.20
N LYS A 23 6.09 -0.38 -2.29
CA LYS A 23 6.93 -0.65 -3.46
C LYS A 23 7.07 -2.15 -3.75
N LYS A 24 7.28 -2.96 -2.71
CA LYS A 24 7.39 -4.42 -2.82
C LYS A 24 6.09 -5.03 -3.31
N GLU A 25 4.95 -4.61 -2.76
CA GLU A 25 3.63 -5.10 -3.14
C GLU A 25 3.26 -4.70 -4.58
N MET A 26 3.54 -3.46 -4.99
CA MET A 26 3.30 -3.03 -6.37
C MET A 26 4.20 -3.77 -7.36
N THR A 27 5.45 -4.05 -6.99
CA THR A 27 6.37 -4.88 -7.78
C THR A 27 5.86 -6.31 -7.91
N ARG A 28 5.33 -6.90 -6.82
CA ARG A 28 4.71 -8.23 -6.83
C ARG A 28 3.52 -8.28 -7.78
N ARG A 29 2.57 -7.33 -7.66
CA ARG A 29 1.41 -7.22 -8.57
C ARG A 29 1.82 -7.07 -10.04
N LEU A 30 2.87 -6.32 -10.30
CA LEU A 30 3.43 -6.18 -11.64
C LEU A 30 3.95 -7.52 -12.17
N LYS A 31 4.70 -8.28 -11.35
CA LYS A 31 5.20 -9.61 -11.70
C LYS A 31 4.05 -10.61 -11.94
N ASP A 32 3.06 -10.67 -11.06
CA ASP A 32 1.91 -11.57 -11.17
C ASP A 32 1.14 -11.32 -12.47
N ARG A 33 0.97 -10.06 -12.87
CA ARG A 33 0.32 -9.72 -14.15
C ARG A 33 1.10 -10.23 -15.36
N PHE A 34 2.43 -10.29 -15.30
CA PHE A 34 3.23 -10.88 -16.36
C PHE A 34 3.13 -12.40 -16.40
N VAL A 35 3.03 -13.07 -15.24
CA VAL A 35 2.82 -14.53 -15.15
C VAL A 35 1.49 -14.91 -15.80
N ILE A 36 0.41 -14.19 -15.47
CA ILE A 36 -0.94 -14.42 -16.05
C ILE A 36 -0.96 -14.26 -17.57
N LYS A 37 -0.08 -13.42 -18.15
CA LYS A 37 0.06 -13.25 -19.59
C LYS A 37 0.84 -14.38 -20.29
N GLY A 38 1.21 -15.45 -19.58
CA GLY A 38 1.86 -16.64 -20.14
C GLY A 38 3.38 -16.54 -20.25
N LYS A 39 4.02 -15.60 -19.56
CA LYS A 39 5.48 -15.61 -19.40
C LYS A 39 5.85 -16.58 -18.27
N PRO A 40 6.87 -17.44 -18.46
CA PRO A 40 7.26 -18.39 -17.43
C PRO A 40 7.71 -17.64 -16.16
N GLU A 41 7.19 -18.07 -15.03
CA GLU A 41 7.39 -17.44 -13.71
C GLU A 41 8.87 -17.28 -13.36
N LYS A 42 9.71 -18.24 -13.79
CA LYS A 42 11.17 -18.26 -13.60
C LYS A 42 11.90 -17.08 -14.26
N ASP A 43 11.39 -16.58 -15.38
CA ASP A 43 11.99 -15.44 -16.09
C ASP A 43 11.60 -14.12 -15.44
N ILE A 44 10.40 -14.04 -14.84
CA ILE A 44 9.87 -12.83 -14.21
C ILE A 44 10.43 -12.64 -12.80
N THR A 45 10.58 -13.72 -12.04
CA THR A 45 11.13 -13.67 -10.67
C THR A 45 12.57 -13.15 -10.66
N LYS A 46 13.38 -13.55 -11.65
CA LYS A 46 14.78 -13.13 -11.84
C LYS A 46 14.95 -11.81 -12.60
N SER A 47 13.87 -11.22 -13.11
CA SER A 47 13.96 -10.00 -13.92
C SER A 47 14.37 -8.80 -13.07
N THR A 48 15.53 -8.21 -13.41
CA THR A 48 15.98 -6.91 -12.90
C THR A 48 14.99 -5.80 -13.27
N THR A 49 14.92 -4.73 -12.48
CA THR A 49 14.10 -3.53 -12.75
C THR A 49 14.24 -3.02 -14.19
N LYS A 50 15.45 -3.08 -14.75
CA LYS A 50 15.75 -2.70 -16.14
C LYS A 50 15.06 -3.60 -17.17
N GLU A 51 14.99 -4.91 -16.92
CA GLU A 51 14.32 -5.85 -17.82
C GLU A 51 12.80 -5.71 -17.73
N LEU A 52 12.26 -5.49 -16.52
CA LEU A 52 10.84 -5.17 -16.35
C LEU A 52 10.44 -3.89 -17.11
N CYS A 53 11.28 -2.85 -17.07
CA CYS A 53 11.11 -1.64 -17.87
C CYS A 53 11.14 -1.91 -19.38
N ARG A 54 12.08 -2.73 -19.85
CA ARG A 54 12.19 -3.11 -21.27
C ARG A 54 10.95 -3.87 -21.75
N ILE A 55 10.49 -4.84 -20.97
CA ILE A 55 9.27 -5.61 -21.25
C ILE A 55 8.05 -4.68 -21.27
N HIS A 56 7.94 -3.79 -20.29
CA HIS A 56 6.84 -2.82 -20.20
C HIS A 56 6.77 -1.93 -21.44
N LYS A 57 7.90 -1.34 -21.87
CA LYS A 57 7.97 -0.52 -23.09
C LYS A 57 7.51 -1.29 -24.33
N ARG A 58 7.98 -2.52 -24.51
CA ARG A 58 7.58 -3.38 -25.64
C ARG A 58 6.08 -3.68 -25.64
N GLU A 59 5.52 -4.03 -24.48
CA GLU A 59 4.09 -4.31 -24.35
C GLU A 59 3.24 -3.06 -24.60
N LYS A 60 3.70 -1.89 -24.16
CA LYS A 60 3.08 -0.60 -24.42
C LYS A 60 3.04 -0.31 -25.92
N GLU A 61 4.16 -0.45 -26.61
CA GLU A 61 4.23 -0.27 -28.08
C GLU A 61 3.30 -1.25 -28.81
N LYS A 62 3.27 -2.52 -28.40
CA LYS A 62 2.36 -3.52 -28.98
C LYS A 62 0.90 -3.11 -28.82
N LEU A 63 0.49 -2.68 -27.63
CA LEU A 63 -0.88 -2.22 -27.37
C LEU A 63 -1.24 -0.95 -28.15
N LEU A 64 -0.31 0.01 -28.23
CA LEU A 64 -0.49 1.22 -29.03
C LEU A 64 -0.67 0.90 -30.51
N ASN A 65 0.14 0.00 -31.05
CA ASN A 65 0.01 -0.47 -32.43
C ASN A 65 -1.33 -1.18 -32.64
N MET A 66 -1.74 -2.07 -31.74
CA MET A 66 -3.06 -2.71 -31.80
C MET A 66 -4.20 -1.69 -31.79
N ILE A 67 -4.12 -0.65 -30.96
CA ILE A 67 -5.11 0.43 -30.91
C ILE A 67 -5.15 1.20 -32.24
N ARG A 68 -3.98 1.55 -32.79
CA ARG A 68 -3.86 2.24 -34.08
C ARG A 68 -4.45 1.42 -35.23
N SER A 69 -4.09 0.14 -35.32
CA SER A 69 -4.63 -0.76 -36.35
C SER A 69 -6.14 -0.98 -36.17
N SER A 70 -6.64 -1.07 -34.94
CA SER A 70 -8.09 -1.20 -34.70
C SER A 70 -8.86 0.02 -35.18
N ARG A 71 -8.28 1.21 -35.02
CA ARG A 71 -8.85 2.46 -35.54
C ARG A 71 -8.86 2.49 -37.07
N GLN A 72 -7.79 2.03 -37.72
CA GLN A 72 -7.69 1.97 -39.18
C GLN A 72 -8.65 0.94 -39.80
N ASN A 73 -8.85 -0.20 -39.12
CA ASN A 73 -9.69 -1.29 -39.61
C ASN A 73 -11.18 -1.11 -39.27
N GLY A 74 -11.61 0.07 -38.81
CA GLY A 74 -13.02 0.34 -38.49
C GLY A 74 -13.58 -0.46 -37.30
N SER A 75 -12.73 -0.94 -36.38
CA SER A 75 -13.19 -1.66 -35.19
C SER A 75 -14.08 -0.79 -34.31
N SER A 76 -15.01 -1.41 -33.57
CA SER A 76 -15.95 -0.68 -32.70
C SER A 76 -15.22 0.18 -31.67
N ALA A 77 -15.78 1.35 -31.36
CA ALA A 77 -15.24 2.25 -30.33
C ALA A 77 -15.07 1.55 -28.97
N THR A 78 -15.96 0.63 -28.63
CA THR A 78 -15.90 -0.20 -27.41
C THR A 78 -14.65 -1.06 -27.38
N SER A 79 -14.30 -1.73 -28.50
CA SER A 79 -13.10 -2.59 -28.57
C SER A 79 -11.80 -1.78 -28.40
N ILE A 80 -11.77 -0.56 -28.95
CA ILE A 80 -10.64 0.36 -28.82
C ILE A 80 -10.52 0.85 -27.37
N LYS A 81 -11.65 1.20 -26.75
CA LYS A 81 -11.72 1.64 -25.35
C LYS A 81 -11.19 0.56 -24.40
N ILE A 82 -11.59 -0.71 -24.58
CA ILE A 82 -11.08 -1.83 -23.77
C ILE A 82 -9.55 -1.95 -23.88
N LYS A 83 -9.00 -1.86 -25.10
CA LYS A 83 -7.54 -1.92 -25.32
C LYS A 83 -6.82 -0.75 -24.66
N TYR A 84 -7.41 0.44 -24.71
CA TYR A 84 -6.87 1.63 -24.03
C TYR A 84 -6.89 1.50 -22.50
N HIS A 85 -7.99 1.01 -21.92
CA HIS A 85 -8.04 0.73 -20.48
C HIS A 85 -6.96 -0.26 -20.04
N LYS A 86 -6.75 -1.32 -20.83
CA LYS A 86 -5.69 -2.30 -20.57
C LYS A 86 -4.29 -1.69 -20.61
N LEU A 87 -4.05 -0.74 -21.53
CA LEU A 87 -2.81 0.03 -21.59
C LEU A 87 -2.62 0.89 -20.33
N VAL A 88 -3.64 1.66 -19.96
CA VAL A 88 -3.61 2.55 -18.80
C VAL A 88 -3.38 1.78 -17.50
N GLU A 89 -4.05 0.65 -17.30
CA GLU A 89 -3.83 -0.19 -16.12
C GLU A 89 -2.39 -0.70 -16.01
N MET A 90 -1.81 -1.11 -17.14
CA MET A 90 -0.44 -1.61 -17.17
C MET A 90 0.58 -0.50 -16.89
N ASP A 91 0.39 0.69 -17.48
CA ASP A 91 1.22 1.86 -17.21
C ASP A 91 1.14 2.28 -15.75
N LYS A 92 -0.06 2.30 -15.15
CA LYS A 92 -0.24 2.64 -13.74
C LYS A 92 0.53 1.72 -12.81
N LEU A 93 0.43 0.39 -13.01
CA LEU A 93 1.16 -0.58 -12.19
C LEU A 93 2.68 -0.41 -12.32
N PHE A 94 3.17 -0.10 -13.51
CA PHE A 94 4.59 0.16 -13.73
C PHE A 94 5.05 1.44 -13.02
N ILE A 95 4.28 2.53 -13.16
CA ILE A 95 4.55 3.80 -12.47
C ILE A 95 4.59 3.58 -10.96
N TYR A 96 3.58 2.92 -10.39
CA TYR A 96 3.53 2.65 -8.96
C TYR A 96 4.63 1.71 -8.48
N ALA A 97 5.09 0.75 -9.28
CA ALA A 97 6.22 -0.07 -8.88
C ALA A 97 7.54 0.73 -8.83
N ASN A 98 7.68 1.78 -9.65
CA ASN A 98 8.89 2.61 -9.73
C ASN A 98 8.80 3.95 -8.98
N TRP A 99 7.63 4.28 -8.44
CA TRP A 99 7.37 5.51 -7.72
C TRP A 99 8.17 5.56 -6.40
N ASP A 100 8.60 6.76 -6.01
CA ASP A 100 9.26 6.97 -4.73
C ASP A 100 8.23 7.11 -3.60
N TRP A 101 7.75 5.95 -3.13
CA TRP A 101 6.79 5.87 -2.04
C TRP A 101 7.35 6.37 -0.72
N ASN A 102 8.66 6.34 -0.49
CA ASN A 102 9.23 6.83 0.76
C ASN A 102 9.05 8.35 0.86
N ASN A 103 9.29 9.06 -0.24
CA ASN A 103 9.05 10.51 -0.27
C ASN A 103 7.55 10.83 -0.17
N THR A 104 6.67 10.09 -0.84
CA THR A 104 5.22 10.31 -0.73
C THR A 104 4.68 10.05 0.68
N VAL A 105 5.20 9.06 1.38
CA VAL A 105 4.83 8.83 2.78
C VAL A 105 5.36 9.96 3.67
N LEU A 106 6.56 10.47 3.40
CA LEU A 106 7.10 11.62 4.12
C LEU A 106 6.29 12.89 3.89
N ASP A 107 5.93 13.19 2.64
CA ASP A 107 5.07 14.33 2.28
C ASP A 107 3.71 14.22 2.99
N ALA A 108 3.12 13.02 3.07
CA ALA A 108 1.88 12.80 3.80
C ALA A 108 2.03 13.00 5.31
N LEU A 109 3.20 12.69 5.89
CA LEU A 109 3.50 13.00 7.29
C LEU A 109 3.63 14.50 7.51
N HIS A 110 4.25 15.22 6.56
CA HIS A 110 4.35 16.68 6.58
C HIS A 110 2.98 17.34 6.53
N GLU A 111 2.07 16.87 5.67
CA GLU A 111 0.67 17.33 5.61
C GLU A 111 -0.09 17.06 6.92
N ALA A 112 0.24 15.97 7.62
CA ALA A 112 -0.31 15.66 8.94
C ALA A 112 0.32 16.47 10.08
N GLY A 113 1.33 17.30 9.80
CA GLY A 113 1.98 18.19 10.76
C GLY A 113 3.23 17.63 11.45
N PHE A 114 3.75 16.48 11.02
CA PHE A 114 5.00 15.91 11.52
C PHE A 114 6.15 16.25 10.56
N GLN A 115 7.33 16.60 11.05
CA GLN A 115 8.51 16.95 10.25
C GLN A 115 9.34 15.72 9.85
N SER A 116 9.31 14.64 10.63
CA SER A 116 10.07 13.42 10.33
C SER A 116 9.34 12.14 10.77
N PHE A 117 9.86 11.01 10.28
CA PHE A 117 9.41 9.69 10.72
C PHE A 117 9.65 9.48 12.23
N GLU A 118 10.78 9.95 12.77
CA GLU A 118 11.08 9.82 14.20
C GLU A 118 10.07 10.59 15.07
N GLU A 119 9.65 11.79 14.63
CA GLU A 119 8.66 12.59 15.36
C GLU A 119 7.32 11.85 15.46
N PHE A 120 6.86 11.23 14.38
CA PHE A 120 5.64 10.43 14.39
C PHE A 120 5.75 9.18 15.27
N GLU A 121 6.88 8.46 15.22
CA GLU A 121 7.10 7.27 16.04
C GLU A 121 7.10 7.63 17.54
N THR A 122 7.77 8.72 17.94
CA THR A 122 7.73 9.19 19.33
C THR A 122 6.33 9.63 19.76
N PHE A 123 5.55 10.26 18.86
CA PHE A 123 4.16 10.62 19.14
C PHE A 123 3.29 9.39 19.40
N ILE A 124 3.40 8.34 18.56
CA ILE A 124 2.64 7.09 18.75
C ILE A 124 3.05 6.40 20.06
N GLU A 125 4.34 6.30 20.36
CA GLU A 125 4.81 5.71 21.61
C GLU A 125 4.26 6.46 22.83
N ASN A 126 4.29 7.80 22.81
CA ASN A 126 3.81 8.63 23.91
C ASN A 126 2.28 8.53 24.06
N LYS A 127 1.54 8.44 22.95
CA LYS A 127 0.10 8.20 22.95
C LYS A 127 -0.23 6.82 23.55
N GLY A 128 0.55 5.79 23.22
CA GLY A 128 0.42 4.45 23.81
C GLY A 128 0.64 4.47 25.32
N LYS A 129 1.74 5.08 25.78
CA LYS A 129 2.08 5.23 27.21
C LYS A 129 1.01 6.00 27.99
N ASN A 130 0.49 7.10 27.43
CA ASN A 130 -0.58 7.88 28.07
C ASN A 130 -1.92 7.12 28.13
N SER A 131 -2.22 6.25 27.16
CA SER A 131 -3.42 5.40 27.19
C SER A 131 -3.34 4.32 28.30
N VAL A 132 -2.16 3.72 28.49
CA VAL A 132 -1.94 2.71 29.54
C VAL A 132 -1.99 3.34 30.94
N VAL A 133 -1.40 4.53 31.09
CA VAL A 133 -1.41 5.27 32.37
C VAL A 133 -2.82 5.76 32.72
N SER A 134 -3.62 6.18 31.74
CA SER A 134 -5.02 6.56 31.96
C SER A 134 -5.91 5.35 32.27
N ALA A 135 -5.69 4.20 31.62
CA ALA A 135 -6.35 2.94 31.95
C ALA A 135 -6.00 2.45 33.37
N GLN A 136 -4.74 2.55 33.79
CA GLN A 136 -4.30 2.19 35.14
C GLN A 136 -4.86 3.14 36.22
N LYS A 137 -4.88 4.46 35.96
CA LYS A 137 -5.52 5.43 36.88
C LYS A 137 -7.03 5.19 37.01
N ALA A 138 -7.71 4.82 35.92
CA ALA A 138 -9.13 4.47 35.96
C ALA A 138 -9.39 3.19 36.80
N HIS A 139 -8.54 2.16 36.65
CA HIS A 139 -8.64 0.92 37.42
C HIS A 139 -8.38 1.13 38.93
N VAL A 140 -7.42 1.99 39.30
CA VAL A 140 -7.13 2.35 40.70
C VAL A 140 -8.24 3.20 41.32
N ARG A 141 -8.85 4.13 40.58
CA ARG A 141 -10.01 4.91 41.05
C ARG A 141 -11.22 4.02 41.33
N ASN A 142 -11.50 3.05 40.46
CA ASN A 142 -12.63 2.14 40.63
C ASN A 142 -12.45 1.23 41.87
N ARG A 143 -11.24 0.72 42.12
CA ARG A 143 -10.92 -0.04 43.34
C ARG A 143 -11.05 0.77 44.64
N ARG A 144 -10.76 2.07 44.61
CA ARG A 144 -10.97 2.95 45.79
C ARG A 144 -12.46 3.20 46.05
N ALA A 145 -13.27 3.39 45.00
CA ALA A 145 -14.71 3.58 45.14
C ALA A 145 -15.45 2.34 45.67
N SER A 146 -14.99 1.13 45.33
CA SER A 146 -15.54 -0.12 45.89
C SER A 146 -15.23 -0.31 47.38
N LYS A 147 -14.12 0.25 47.88
CA LYS A 147 -13.76 0.17 49.31
C LYS A 147 -14.52 1.17 50.18
N THR A 148 -14.92 2.32 49.65
CA THR A 148 -15.69 3.32 50.43
C THR A 148 -17.15 2.94 50.61
N LYS A 149 -17.76 2.20 49.66
CA LYS A 149 -19.16 1.74 49.79
C LYS A 149 -19.38 0.64 50.84
N VAL A 150 -18.34 -0.09 51.23
CA VAL A 150 -18.44 -1.17 52.23
C VAL A 150 -18.41 -0.63 53.68
N ASN A 151 -18.02 0.63 53.88
CA ASN A 151 -17.76 1.17 55.22
C ASN A 151 -18.84 2.17 55.71
N THR A 152 -19.94 2.33 54.97
CA THR A 152 -21.05 3.25 55.31
C THR A 152 -22.33 2.56 55.78
N ASP A 153 -22.37 1.22 55.85
CA ASP A 153 -23.51 0.44 56.35
C ASP A 153 -23.22 -0.20 57.73
N LYS A 154 -22.78 0.60 58.70
CA LYS A 154 -22.72 0.20 60.11
C LYS A 154 -23.39 1.22 61.01
#